data_AF-A0A4R7RU55-F1
#
_entry.id   AF-A0A4R7RU55-F1
#
_cell.length_a   1.000
_cell.length_b   1.000
_cell.length_c   1.000
_cell.angle_alpha   90.00
_cell.angle_beta   90.00
_cell.angle_gamma   90.00
#
_symmetry.space_group_name_H-M   'P 1'
#
loop_
_entity.id
_entity.type
_entity.pdbx_description
1 polymer ?
#
loop_
_entity_poly.entity_id
_entity_poly.type
_entity_poly.pdbx_seq_one_letter_code
_entity_poly.pdbx_strand_id
1 'polypeptide(L)'
;MEKWQRWGGQALSLSVGIHALLLIGGATFVVNQIREPQVDFIPGGSQQGAAASQALEHKIQQKKSPWLKKAMPARKLAAVGSISDIVLPDEVPDLMDLPQSRDLSGGKLTAGMGLGGAGGGFGKSMGLGSQSGMVFQPFSMFGMEIKAKRLALILDVSTSMAPHLPRVIAEVDRMSKGSIVILYFGCGIESPPPGGLDGDEVYSTSSVEFEKFWRLGGATLSETRKYRIDPSQSIQSESIFRLLSKRPQTYFIHNTGLGYTWLALLNDKVRNADGLYWFSDFQDRVDFKQLVIVRENLERRKQRLYMHAYTQGGSYDLIRTQLVEPTKGDVKLEE
;
A
#
# COMPACT_ATOMS: atom_id res chain seq x y z
N MET A 1 -30.31 -16.55 -50.15
CA MET A 1 -30.91 -15.68 -49.12
C MET A 1 -31.54 -16.49 -47.97
N GLU A 2 -32.30 -17.56 -48.27
CA GLU A 2 -33.07 -18.34 -47.29
C GLU A 2 -32.22 -19.05 -46.21
N LYS A 3 -31.03 -19.57 -46.58
CA LYS A 3 -30.11 -20.22 -45.62
C LYS A 3 -29.49 -19.23 -44.61
N TRP A 4 -29.26 -17.97 -45.01
CA TRP A 4 -28.66 -16.93 -44.16
C TRP A 4 -29.62 -16.46 -43.06
N GLN A 5 -30.91 -16.34 -43.40
CA GLN A 5 -31.95 -16.02 -42.42
C GLN A 5 -32.22 -17.20 -41.47
N ARG A 6 -32.23 -18.46 -41.96
CA ARG A 6 -32.36 -19.66 -41.10
C ARG A 6 -31.22 -19.83 -40.10
N TRP A 7 -30.02 -19.34 -40.42
CA TRP A 7 -28.85 -19.43 -39.52
C TRP A 7 -28.68 -18.20 -38.62
N GLY A 8 -29.70 -17.34 -38.52
CA GLY A 8 -29.66 -16.17 -37.65
C GLY A 8 -28.72 -15.07 -38.14
N GLY A 9 -28.40 -15.02 -39.43
CA GLY A 9 -27.50 -14.03 -40.02
C GLY A 9 -27.93 -12.57 -39.77
N GLN A 10 -29.22 -12.32 -39.52
CA GLN A 10 -29.72 -11.01 -39.11
C GLN A 10 -29.23 -10.60 -37.71
N ALA A 11 -29.25 -11.54 -36.74
CA ALA A 11 -28.76 -11.29 -35.39
C ALA A 11 -27.24 -11.13 -35.37
N LEU A 12 -26.52 -11.90 -36.21
CA LEU A 12 -25.08 -11.77 -36.39
C LEU A 12 -24.70 -10.40 -36.96
N SER A 13 -25.35 -9.96 -38.04
CA SER A 13 -25.09 -8.65 -38.64
C SER A 13 -25.43 -7.50 -37.67
N LEU A 14 -26.49 -7.62 -36.88
CA LEU A 14 -26.84 -6.64 -35.85
C LEU A 14 -25.77 -6.58 -34.75
N SER A 15 -25.31 -7.74 -34.27
CA SER A 15 -24.27 -7.83 -33.24
C SER A 15 -22.96 -7.21 -33.72
N VAL A 16 -22.52 -7.55 -34.94
CA VAL A 16 -21.30 -6.98 -35.53
C VAL A 16 -21.44 -5.46 -35.71
N GLY A 17 -22.62 -4.98 -36.13
CA GLY A 17 -22.91 -3.55 -36.25
C GLY A 17 -22.78 -2.80 -34.93
N ILE A 18 -23.34 -3.34 -33.84
CA ILE A 18 -23.26 -2.73 -32.51
C ILE A 18 -21.81 -2.67 -32.02
N HIS A 19 -21.05 -3.75 -32.19
CA HIS A 19 -19.65 -3.77 -31.78
C HIS A 19 -18.79 -2.78 -32.58
N ALA A 20 -19.01 -2.66 -33.88
CA ALA A 20 -18.32 -1.67 -34.71
C ALA A 20 -18.63 -0.23 -34.25
N LEU A 21 -19.88 0.04 -33.89
CA LEU A 21 -20.31 1.36 -33.40
C LEU A 21 -19.67 1.69 -32.05
N LEU A 22 -19.59 0.73 -31.13
CA LEU A 22 -18.90 0.90 -29.83
C LEU A 22 -17.40 1.15 -30.01
N LEU A 23 -16.75 0.46 -30.95
CA LEU A 23 -15.31 0.67 -31.23
C LEU A 23 -15.04 2.05 -31.82
N ILE A 24 -15.87 2.51 -32.76
CA ILE A 24 -15.73 3.84 -33.36
C ILE A 24 -16.04 4.95 -32.33
N GLY A 25 -17.09 4.76 -31.52
CA GLY A 25 -17.42 5.67 -30.42
C GLY A 25 -16.30 5.77 -29.39
N GLY A 26 -15.73 4.63 -28.98
CA GLY A 26 -14.59 4.59 -28.06
C GLY A 26 -13.35 5.26 -28.65
N ALA A 27 -13.02 4.99 -29.92
CA ALA A 27 -11.85 5.59 -30.58
C ALA A 27 -11.97 7.11 -30.70
N THR A 28 -13.14 7.63 -31.08
CA THR A 28 -13.37 9.08 -31.20
C THR A 28 -13.35 9.77 -29.83
N PHE A 29 -13.89 9.13 -28.79
CA PHE A 29 -13.82 9.62 -27.42
C PHE A 29 -12.37 9.72 -26.90
N VAL A 30 -11.57 8.68 -27.13
CA VAL A 30 -10.15 8.67 -26.72
C VAL A 30 -9.35 9.76 -27.44
N VAL A 31 -9.52 9.89 -28.76
CA VAL A 31 -8.78 10.90 -29.54
C VAL A 31 -9.15 12.32 -29.15
N ASN A 32 -10.42 12.57 -28.82
CA ASN A 32 -10.92 13.92 -28.53
C ASN A 32 -10.77 14.34 -27.06
N GLN A 33 -10.71 13.39 -26.12
CA GLN A 33 -10.67 13.72 -24.68
C GLN A 33 -9.33 13.46 -23.99
N ILE A 34 -8.43 12.65 -24.58
CA ILE A 34 -7.19 12.21 -23.92
C ILE A 34 -5.93 12.81 -24.56
N ARG A 35 -6.06 13.56 -25.67
CA ARG A 35 -4.92 14.34 -26.20
C ARG A 35 -4.78 15.65 -25.42
N GLU A 36 -4.05 15.59 -24.31
CA GLU A 36 -3.48 16.81 -23.72
C GLU A 36 -2.50 17.44 -24.75
N PRO A 37 -2.53 18.77 -24.94
CA PRO A 37 -1.58 19.44 -25.81
C PRO A 37 -0.17 19.20 -25.27
N GLN A 38 0.68 18.56 -26.08
CA GLN A 38 2.07 18.34 -25.73
C GLN A 38 2.75 19.70 -25.59
N VAL A 39 3.02 20.10 -24.35
CA VAL A 39 3.88 21.25 -24.05
C VAL A 39 5.31 20.85 -24.38
N ASP A 40 5.82 21.46 -25.45
CA ASP A 40 7.17 21.25 -25.96
C ASP A 40 8.17 21.96 -25.03
N PHE A 41 8.78 21.21 -24.12
CA PHE A 41 9.80 21.73 -23.21
C PHE A 41 11.17 21.74 -23.88
N ILE A 42 11.30 22.52 -24.95
CA ILE A 42 12.61 22.97 -25.41
C ILE A 42 12.92 24.29 -24.68
N PRO A 43 13.94 24.34 -23.81
CA PRO A 43 14.36 25.58 -23.21
C PRO A 43 14.95 26.47 -24.32
N GLY A 44 14.18 27.48 -24.74
CA GLY A 44 14.61 28.48 -25.72
C GLY A 44 13.62 28.83 -26.83
N GLY A 45 12.44 28.20 -26.89
CA GLY A 45 11.58 28.31 -28.08
C GLY A 45 10.38 29.26 -28.06
N SER A 46 9.97 29.85 -26.92
CA SER A 46 8.77 30.71 -26.90
C SER A 46 8.81 31.83 -25.86
N GLN A 47 8.18 32.97 -26.19
CA GLN A 47 8.12 34.19 -25.36
C GLN A 47 7.53 33.94 -23.95
N GLN A 48 6.69 32.91 -23.78
CA GLN A 48 6.11 32.55 -22.48
C GLN A 48 7.10 31.85 -21.53
N GLY A 49 8.08 31.11 -22.06
CA GLY A 49 9.12 30.47 -21.25
C GLY A 49 10.10 31.48 -20.63
N ALA A 50 10.40 32.57 -21.35
CA ALA A 50 11.28 33.63 -20.85
C ALA A 50 10.67 34.39 -19.66
N ALA A 51 9.35 34.66 -19.70
CA ALA A 51 8.64 35.33 -18.60
C ALA A 51 8.56 34.45 -17.33
N ALA A 52 8.42 33.13 -17.50
CA ALA A 52 8.38 32.18 -16.38
C ALA A 52 9.75 32.07 -15.68
N SER A 53 10.86 32.07 -16.43
CA SER A 53 12.22 32.05 -15.88
C SER A 53 12.55 33.32 -15.09
N GLN A 54 12.16 34.49 -15.61
CA GLN A 54 12.36 35.77 -14.90
C GLN A 54 11.52 35.86 -13.61
N ALA A 55 10.29 35.34 -13.63
CA ALA A 55 9.45 35.27 -12.43
C ALA A 55 10.00 34.30 -11.36
N LEU A 56 10.68 33.22 -11.78
CA LEU A 56 11.34 32.29 -10.87
C LEU A 56 12.57 32.92 -10.21
N GLU A 57 13.42 33.61 -10.98
CA GLU A 57 14.62 34.28 -10.45
C GLU A 57 14.27 35.35 -9.42
N HIS A 58 13.22 36.14 -9.66
CA HIS A 58 12.77 37.17 -8.72
C HIS A 58 12.23 36.57 -7.40
N LYS A 59 11.55 35.41 -7.46
CA LYS A 59 11.10 34.69 -6.24
C LYS A 59 12.24 34.04 -5.47
N ILE A 60 13.28 33.57 -6.15
CA ILE A 60 14.46 32.96 -5.52
C ILE A 60 15.29 34.04 -4.79
N GLN A 61 15.42 35.24 -5.37
CA GLN A 61 16.13 36.35 -4.72
C GLN A 61 15.39 36.87 -3.48
N GLN A 62 14.05 36.93 -3.49
CA GLN A 62 13.27 37.34 -2.33
C GLN A 62 13.32 36.34 -1.16
N LYS A 63 13.48 35.03 -1.42
CA LYS A 63 13.61 34.01 -0.36
C LYS A 63 15.00 33.93 0.27
N LYS A 64 16.03 34.53 -0.33
CA LYS A 64 17.41 34.49 0.19
C LYS A 64 17.72 35.53 1.30
N SER A 65 16.77 36.35 1.74
CA SER A 65 17.05 37.49 2.64
C SER A 65 16.56 37.47 4.11
N PRO A 66 15.84 36.49 4.68
CA PRO A 66 15.50 36.54 6.12
C PRO A 66 16.41 35.69 7.05
N TRP A 67 17.10 34.67 6.53
CA TRP A 67 17.84 33.71 7.38
C TRP A 67 19.26 34.16 7.72
N LEU A 68 19.87 35.05 6.93
CA LEU A 68 21.25 35.52 7.13
C LEU A 68 21.42 36.66 8.14
N LYS A 69 20.35 37.14 8.79
CA LYS A 69 20.41 38.25 9.78
C LYS A 69 20.01 37.85 11.20
N LYS A 70 19.82 36.57 11.51
CA LYS A 70 19.55 36.14 12.88
C LYS A 70 20.86 35.80 13.59
N ALA A 71 21.32 36.73 14.43
CA ALA A 71 22.43 36.46 15.35
C ALA A 71 22.13 35.18 16.15
N MET A 72 23.05 34.22 16.09
CA MET A 72 22.98 32.99 16.86
C MET A 72 23.08 33.32 18.36
N PRO A 73 22.16 32.88 19.23
CA PRO A 73 22.32 33.04 20.66
C PRO A 73 23.45 32.11 21.14
N ALA A 74 24.47 32.69 21.79
CA ALA A 74 25.54 31.94 22.43
C ALA A 74 24.95 30.98 23.47
N ARG A 75 25.01 29.67 23.20
CA ARG A 75 24.73 28.63 24.19
C ARG A 75 25.89 28.60 25.19
N LYS A 76 25.67 29.09 26.41
CA LYS A 76 26.53 28.81 27.55
C LYS A 76 26.36 27.33 27.93
N LEU A 77 27.45 26.56 27.84
CA LEU A 77 27.54 25.23 28.44
C LEU A 77 27.78 25.41 29.94
N ALA A 78 26.79 25.09 30.77
CA ALA A 78 26.97 24.93 32.21
C ALA A 78 27.31 23.47 32.47
N ALA A 79 28.59 23.17 32.69
CA ALA A 79 29.01 21.88 33.23
C ALA A 79 28.85 21.92 34.75
N VAL A 80 27.91 21.12 35.28
CA VAL A 80 27.86 20.78 36.71
C VAL A 80 28.29 19.32 36.81
N GLY A 81 29.49 19.10 37.35
CA GLY A 81 30.01 17.77 37.67
C GLY A 81 31.51 17.64 37.41
N SER A 82 32.30 17.86 38.45
CA SER A 82 33.74 17.57 38.62
C SER A 82 34.11 16.17 38.06
N ILE A 83 35.29 15.89 37.49
CA ILE A 83 36.63 15.88 38.09
C ILE A 83 37.72 15.94 36.97
N SER A 84 38.84 16.62 37.30
CA SER A 84 40.25 16.52 36.81
C SER A 84 40.67 16.94 35.39
N ASP A 85 41.58 17.93 35.39
CA ASP A 85 42.73 18.18 34.51
C ASP A 85 42.50 18.33 33.00
N ILE A 86 42.20 19.57 32.59
CA ILE A 86 42.47 20.05 31.24
C ILE A 86 43.27 21.34 31.35
N VAL A 87 44.56 21.23 31.03
CA VAL A 87 45.51 22.32 30.86
C VAL A 87 44.99 23.28 29.78
N LEU A 88 44.88 24.57 30.13
CA LEU A 88 44.68 25.63 29.14
C LEU A 88 46.04 26.00 28.52
N PRO A 89 46.17 26.01 27.19
CA PRO A 89 47.12 26.88 26.52
C PRO A 89 46.53 28.29 26.56
N ASP A 90 47.11 29.15 27.41
CA ASP A 90 47.03 30.58 27.24
C ASP A 90 47.70 30.94 25.92
N GLU A 91 46.97 31.58 25.01
CA GLU A 91 47.43 32.55 23.99
C GLU A 91 46.41 32.64 22.84
N VAL A 92 45.60 33.69 22.90
CA VAL A 92 45.15 34.47 21.74
C VAL A 92 45.53 35.92 22.09
N PRO A 93 46.04 36.77 21.18
CA PRO A 93 45.69 36.83 19.75
C PRO A 93 46.86 37.22 18.79
N ASP A 94 46.70 37.06 17.48
CA ASP A 94 46.60 38.25 16.63
C ASP A 94 45.98 37.97 15.26
N LEU A 95 45.05 38.85 14.91
CA LEU A 95 44.32 38.90 13.65
C LEU A 95 44.99 39.97 12.80
N MET A 96 45.93 39.60 11.94
CA MET A 96 46.40 40.45 10.85
C MET A 96 47.17 39.60 9.82
N ASP A 97 46.55 39.43 8.67
CA ASP A 97 47.10 39.64 7.32
C ASP A 97 46.77 38.49 6.35
N LEU A 98 45.78 38.75 5.50
CA LEU A 98 45.50 37.95 4.31
C LEU A 98 46.46 38.41 3.21
N PRO A 99 46.98 37.48 2.40
CA PRO A 99 46.83 37.67 0.96
C PRO A 99 46.23 36.45 0.26
N GLN A 100 45.31 36.77 -0.64
CA GLN A 100 44.74 35.88 -1.64
C GLN A 100 45.78 35.54 -2.72
N SER A 101 45.87 34.26 -3.09
CA SER A 101 46.15 33.75 -4.46
C SER A 101 46.06 32.22 -4.41
N ARG A 102 45.05 31.59 -5.01
CA ARG A 102 45.01 31.10 -6.40
C ARG A 102 46.22 30.23 -6.79
N ASP A 103 45.87 29.02 -7.21
CA ASP A 103 46.62 28.04 -8.01
C ASP A 103 47.75 27.25 -7.33
N LEU A 104 47.53 25.94 -7.09
CA LEU A 104 48.12 24.87 -7.93
C LEU A 104 47.76 23.47 -7.40
N SER A 105 47.15 22.69 -8.29
CA SER A 105 47.38 21.28 -8.57
C SER A 105 48.14 20.36 -7.58
N GLY A 106 47.51 19.21 -7.32
CA GLY A 106 48.19 17.90 -7.37
C GLY A 106 48.34 17.16 -6.05
N GLY A 107 47.71 15.99 -5.94
CA GLY A 107 48.07 15.03 -4.90
C GLY A 107 46.96 14.07 -4.49
N LYS A 108 46.99 12.86 -5.05
CA LYS A 108 46.18 11.70 -4.65
C LYS A 108 46.41 11.38 -3.17
N LEU A 109 45.35 11.08 -2.41
CA LEU A 109 45.39 10.04 -1.36
C LEU A 109 44.06 9.30 -1.25
N THR A 110 44.22 7.99 -1.21
CA THR A 110 43.30 6.87 -1.15
C THR A 110 42.75 6.60 0.25
N ALA A 111 41.59 5.92 0.28
CA ALA A 111 41.15 4.94 1.29
C ALA A 111 41.00 5.43 2.75
N GLY A 112 39.75 5.50 3.21
CA GLY A 112 39.41 5.72 4.62
C GLY A 112 37.96 5.36 4.91
N MET A 113 37.62 4.08 4.82
CA MET A 113 36.45 3.46 5.45
C MET A 113 36.60 3.59 6.97
N GLY A 114 35.60 4.14 7.67
CA GLY A 114 35.63 4.17 9.14
C GLY A 114 34.50 4.93 9.81
N LEU A 115 33.45 4.18 10.17
CA LEU A 115 32.66 4.24 11.41
C LEU A 115 32.09 5.58 11.94
N GLY A 116 30.78 5.55 12.17
CA GLY A 116 30.21 5.99 13.45
C GLY A 116 29.58 7.38 13.47
N GLY A 117 28.26 7.45 13.34
CA GLY A 117 27.51 8.68 13.55
C GLY A 117 26.01 8.46 13.62
N ALA A 118 25.53 7.97 14.77
CA ALA A 118 24.12 8.04 15.15
C ALA A 118 23.68 9.52 15.26
N GLY A 119 22.56 9.88 14.63
CA GLY A 119 21.99 11.22 14.73
C GLY A 119 20.74 11.38 13.90
N GLY A 120 19.59 11.37 14.57
CA GLY A 120 18.26 11.32 13.99
C GLY A 120 17.89 12.48 13.05
N GLY A 121 16.97 12.18 12.13
CA GLY A 121 16.43 13.14 11.18
C GLY A 121 15.21 12.59 10.42
N PHE A 122 14.21 12.05 11.13
CA PHE A 122 12.89 11.81 10.53
C PHE A 122 12.20 13.17 10.30
N GLY A 123 12.35 13.71 9.10
CA GLY A 123 11.84 15.04 8.74
C GLY A 123 11.42 15.15 7.29
N LYS A 124 10.11 15.00 7.05
CA LYS A 124 9.30 15.66 6.01
C LYS A 124 9.95 15.84 4.62
N SER A 125 9.78 14.86 3.74
CA SER A 125 9.66 15.09 2.29
C SER A 125 9.02 13.90 1.58
N MET A 126 7.70 13.77 1.66
CA MET A 126 6.95 12.97 0.69
C MET A 126 6.33 13.93 -0.33
N GLY A 127 7.19 14.46 -1.20
CA GLY A 127 6.79 15.24 -2.36
C GLY A 127 6.21 14.31 -3.42
N LEU A 128 4.98 14.61 -3.82
CA LEU A 128 4.29 14.11 -5.00
C LEU A 128 5.19 14.24 -6.24
N GLY A 129 5.52 13.14 -6.91
CA GLY A 129 6.24 13.16 -8.18
C GLY A 129 6.93 11.85 -8.52
N SER A 130 6.16 10.82 -8.89
CA SER A 130 6.76 9.62 -9.51
C SER A 130 6.84 9.80 -11.02
N GLN A 131 7.84 10.57 -11.43
CA GLN A 131 8.41 10.51 -12.77
C GLN A 131 9.38 9.32 -12.81
N SER A 132 9.36 8.59 -13.92
CA SER A 132 10.18 7.42 -14.25
C SER A 132 11.59 7.45 -13.61
N GLY A 133 11.86 6.56 -12.64
CA GLY A 133 13.22 6.38 -12.07
C GLY A 133 13.35 6.21 -10.55
N MET A 134 12.26 6.28 -9.77
CA MET A 134 12.33 6.11 -8.31
C MET A 134 12.77 4.68 -7.92
N VAL A 135 13.94 4.58 -7.27
CA VAL A 135 14.40 3.39 -6.55
C VAL A 135 13.34 3.02 -5.54
N PHE A 136 12.72 1.85 -5.71
CA PHE A 136 11.74 1.32 -4.75
C PHE A 136 12.39 1.23 -3.37
N GLN A 137 11.88 2.00 -2.42
CA GLN A 137 12.24 1.88 -1.01
C GLN A 137 11.20 0.97 -0.36
N PRO A 138 11.56 -0.24 0.09
CA PRO A 138 10.71 -1.05 0.95
C PRO A 138 10.25 -0.22 2.14
N PHE A 139 9.02 -0.44 2.59
CA PHE A 139 8.50 0.20 3.79
C PHE A 139 8.28 -0.84 4.88
N SER A 140 8.39 -0.45 6.15
CA SER A 140 8.15 -1.37 7.26
C SER A 140 6.74 -1.24 7.81
N MET A 141 6.09 -2.38 8.08
CA MET A 141 4.83 -2.47 8.80
C MET A 141 4.97 -3.49 9.92
N PHE A 142 4.67 -3.10 11.16
CA PHE A 142 4.78 -4.00 12.33
C PHE A 142 6.15 -4.70 12.49
N GLY A 143 7.23 -4.07 12.00
CA GLY A 143 8.58 -4.64 12.00
C GLY A 143 8.89 -5.57 10.82
N MET A 144 7.91 -5.91 9.97
CA MET A 144 8.15 -6.63 8.71
C MET A 144 8.61 -5.66 7.62
N GLU A 145 9.47 -6.14 6.73
CA GLU A 145 9.90 -5.39 5.55
C GLU A 145 8.98 -5.69 4.35
N ILE A 146 8.11 -4.73 4.00
CA ILE A 146 7.18 -4.86 2.89
C ILE A 146 7.87 -4.42 1.58
N LYS A 147 8.13 -5.42 0.72
CA LYS A 147 8.75 -5.30 -0.60
C LYS A 147 7.72 -5.34 -1.73
N ALA A 148 6.65 -4.55 -1.58
CA ALA A 148 5.56 -4.43 -2.54
C ALA A 148 5.25 -2.95 -2.85
N LYS A 149 4.92 -2.63 -4.11
CA LYS A 149 4.51 -1.29 -4.55
C LYS A 149 3.01 -1.04 -4.32
N ARG A 150 2.20 -2.09 -4.43
CA ARG A 150 0.74 -2.09 -4.31
C ARG A 150 0.33 -3.20 -3.35
N LEU A 151 -0.10 -2.81 -2.16
CA LEU A 151 -0.54 -3.74 -1.12
C LEU A 151 -2.05 -3.96 -1.22
N ALA A 152 -2.48 -5.21 -1.06
CA ALA A 152 -3.85 -5.57 -0.75
C ALA A 152 -3.90 -6.39 0.53
N LEU A 153 -4.99 -6.30 1.26
CA LEU A 153 -5.17 -6.91 2.58
C LEU A 153 -6.25 -7.98 2.54
N ILE A 154 -5.97 -9.06 3.23
CA ILE A 154 -6.92 -10.12 3.57
C ILE A 154 -6.99 -10.15 5.09
N LEU A 155 -8.15 -9.81 5.65
CA LEU A 155 -8.33 -9.69 7.09
C LEU A 155 -9.35 -10.71 7.57
N ASP A 156 -8.97 -11.51 8.57
CA ASP A 156 -9.92 -12.35 9.28
C ASP A 156 -10.87 -11.50 10.14
N VAL A 157 -12.17 -11.66 9.92
CA VAL A 157 -13.24 -10.97 10.68
C VAL A 157 -13.96 -11.90 11.65
N SER A 158 -13.40 -13.06 11.95
CA SER A 158 -13.84 -13.94 13.02
C SER A 158 -13.94 -13.19 14.36
N THR A 159 -14.75 -13.71 15.27
CA THR A 159 -15.01 -13.07 16.58
C THR A 159 -13.73 -12.81 17.38
N SER A 160 -12.73 -13.69 17.28
CA SER A 160 -11.41 -13.54 17.91
C SER A 160 -10.58 -12.44 17.26
N MET A 161 -10.69 -12.24 15.95
CA MET A 161 -9.82 -11.34 15.19
C MET A 161 -10.37 -9.92 15.03
N ALA A 162 -11.70 -9.76 15.01
CA ALA A 162 -12.36 -8.47 14.78
C ALA A 162 -11.85 -7.32 15.68
N PRO A 163 -11.61 -7.50 17.00
CA PRO A 163 -11.11 -6.43 17.87
C PRO A 163 -9.74 -5.87 17.48
N HIS A 164 -8.91 -6.64 16.75
CA HIS A 164 -7.55 -6.26 16.39
C HIS A 164 -7.46 -5.50 15.05
N LEU A 165 -8.52 -5.56 14.25
CA LEU A 165 -8.58 -4.95 12.91
C LEU A 165 -8.33 -3.44 12.89
N PRO A 166 -8.83 -2.61 13.85
CA PRO A 166 -8.59 -1.18 13.81
C PRO A 166 -7.12 -0.80 13.81
N ARG A 167 -6.28 -1.53 14.55
CA ARG A 167 -4.82 -1.30 14.61
C ARG A 167 -4.17 -1.60 13.25
N VAL A 168 -4.52 -2.73 12.64
CA VAL A 168 -3.99 -3.15 11.34
C VAL A 168 -4.41 -2.17 10.24
N ILE A 169 -5.69 -1.79 10.20
CA ILE A 169 -6.21 -0.84 9.21
C ILE A 169 -5.55 0.53 9.35
N ALA A 170 -5.39 1.04 10.58
CA ALA A 170 -4.74 2.33 10.82
C ALA A 170 -3.29 2.35 10.33
N GLU A 171 -2.54 1.27 10.58
CA GLU A 171 -1.15 1.15 10.11
C GLU A 171 -1.08 1.05 8.58
N VAL A 172 -2.00 0.30 7.97
CA VAL A 172 -2.06 0.17 6.51
C VAL A 172 -2.42 1.51 5.87
N ASP A 173 -3.43 2.22 6.38
CA ASP A 173 -3.85 3.48 5.78
C ASP A 173 -2.78 4.57 5.93
N ARG A 174 -1.90 4.45 6.94
CA ARG A 174 -0.69 5.26 7.10
C ARG A 174 0.37 4.95 6.04
N MET A 175 0.58 3.68 5.70
CA MET A 175 1.69 3.23 4.85
C MET A 175 1.31 3.05 3.37
N SER A 176 0.10 2.58 3.08
CA SER A 176 -0.43 2.25 1.77
C SER A 176 -1.89 2.70 1.66
N LYS A 177 -2.10 4.02 1.61
CA LYS A 177 -3.44 4.62 1.49
C LYS A 177 -4.12 4.17 0.20
N GLY A 178 -5.38 3.72 0.32
CA GLY A 178 -6.14 3.21 -0.82
C GLY A 178 -5.78 1.78 -1.21
N SER A 179 -5.15 1.02 -0.32
CA SER A 179 -5.04 -0.43 -0.48
C SER A 179 -6.41 -1.09 -0.50
N ILE A 180 -6.56 -2.15 -1.29
CA ILE A 180 -7.76 -2.97 -1.31
C ILE A 180 -7.79 -3.83 -0.06
N VAL A 181 -8.95 -3.92 0.59
CA VAL A 181 -9.16 -4.79 1.76
C VAL A 181 -10.27 -5.77 1.43
N ILE A 182 -10.01 -7.07 1.60
CA ILE A 182 -11.03 -8.11 1.57
C ILE A 182 -11.13 -8.73 2.96
N LEU A 183 -12.33 -8.68 3.52
CA LEU A 183 -12.70 -9.30 4.77
C LEU A 183 -13.17 -10.73 4.50
N TYR A 184 -12.66 -11.70 5.24
CA TYR A 184 -13.05 -13.09 5.15
C TYR A 184 -13.21 -13.68 6.56
N PHE A 185 -14.11 -14.66 6.73
CA PHE A 185 -14.35 -15.29 8.02
C PHE A 185 -13.51 -16.56 8.16
N GLY A 186 -12.47 -16.51 8.99
CA GLY A 186 -11.47 -17.56 9.17
C GLY A 186 -10.21 -17.38 8.31
N CYS A 187 -9.35 -18.39 8.36
CA CYS A 187 -8.04 -18.40 7.69
C CYS A 187 -7.62 -19.77 7.13
N GLY A 188 -8.52 -20.74 7.12
CA GLY A 188 -8.23 -22.06 6.58
C GLY A 188 -8.05 -22.05 5.07
N ILE A 189 -7.40 -23.11 4.58
CA ILE A 189 -7.17 -23.38 3.16
C ILE A 189 -7.52 -24.84 2.89
N GLU A 190 -8.76 -25.10 2.50
CA GLU A 190 -9.31 -26.42 2.21
C GLU A 190 -9.77 -26.49 0.75
N SER A 191 -9.71 -27.68 0.18
CA SER A 191 -10.18 -27.94 -1.18
C SER A 191 -11.67 -27.57 -1.30
N PRO A 192 -12.11 -26.97 -2.42
CA PRO A 192 -13.51 -26.64 -2.61
C PRO A 192 -14.40 -27.89 -2.48
N PRO A 193 -15.57 -27.79 -1.83
CA PRO A 193 -16.49 -28.91 -1.74
C PRO A 193 -17.05 -29.28 -3.13
N PRO A 194 -17.45 -30.54 -3.36
CA PRO A 194 -17.92 -31.00 -4.66
C PRO A 194 -19.12 -30.22 -5.23
N GLY A 195 -19.95 -29.64 -4.36
CA GLY A 195 -21.15 -28.87 -4.74
C GLY A 195 -20.91 -27.39 -4.99
N GLY A 196 -19.67 -26.91 -4.89
CA GLY A 196 -19.36 -25.47 -4.90
C GLY A 196 -19.68 -24.79 -3.57
N LEU A 197 -19.41 -23.49 -3.51
CA LEU A 197 -19.61 -22.66 -2.32
C LEU A 197 -20.74 -21.66 -2.60
N ASP A 198 -21.73 -21.59 -1.71
CA ASP A 198 -22.76 -20.54 -1.76
C ASP A 198 -22.24 -19.28 -1.07
N GLY A 199 -22.27 -18.14 -1.75
CA GLY A 199 -21.79 -16.85 -1.21
C GLY A 199 -20.29 -16.59 -1.37
N ASP A 200 -19.65 -17.21 -2.36
CA ASP A 200 -18.26 -16.95 -2.76
C ASP A 200 -18.04 -15.61 -3.47
N GLU A 201 -19.12 -14.88 -3.75
CA GLU A 201 -19.12 -13.55 -4.32
C GLU A 201 -18.52 -12.49 -3.36
N VAL A 202 -17.86 -11.49 -3.95
CA VAL A 202 -17.27 -10.37 -3.21
C VAL A 202 -18.19 -9.15 -3.23
N TYR A 203 -18.61 -8.71 -2.05
CA TYR A 203 -19.50 -7.56 -1.84
C TYR A 203 -18.75 -6.35 -1.27
N SER A 204 -19.26 -5.14 -1.49
CA SER A 204 -18.69 -3.93 -0.88
C SER A 204 -19.16 -3.76 0.57
N THR A 205 -18.26 -3.31 1.45
CA THR A 205 -18.63 -2.99 2.85
C THR A 205 -19.51 -1.74 3.00
N SER A 206 -19.66 -0.95 1.93
CA SER A 206 -20.60 0.19 1.90
C SER A 206 -22.07 -0.23 1.66
N SER A 207 -22.31 -1.52 1.39
CA SER A 207 -23.64 -2.05 1.09
C SER A 207 -24.43 -2.41 2.35
N VAL A 208 -25.77 -2.45 2.22
CA VAL A 208 -26.67 -2.94 3.28
C VAL A 208 -26.37 -4.41 3.63
N GLU A 209 -25.88 -5.20 2.68
CA GLU A 209 -25.50 -6.60 2.93
C GLU A 209 -24.37 -6.72 3.94
N PHE A 210 -23.43 -5.76 3.97
CA PHE A 210 -22.38 -5.74 4.97
C PHE A 210 -22.93 -5.52 6.38
N GLU A 211 -23.93 -4.65 6.54
CA GLU A 211 -24.57 -4.44 7.84
C GLU A 211 -25.24 -5.72 8.35
N LYS A 212 -25.94 -6.45 7.48
CA LYS A 212 -26.54 -7.74 7.84
C LYS A 212 -25.49 -8.77 8.23
N PHE A 213 -24.45 -8.91 7.41
CA PHE A 213 -23.32 -9.80 7.68
C PHE A 213 -22.68 -9.51 9.04
N TRP A 214 -22.43 -8.23 9.32
CA TRP A 214 -21.74 -7.81 10.55
C TRP A 214 -22.61 -7.95 11.79
N ARG A 215 -23.90 -7.56 11.72
CA ARG A 215 -24.85 -7.71 12.85
C ARG A 215 -25.03 -9.16 13.29
N LEU A 216 -24.92 -10.09 12.35
CA LEU A 216 -25.01 -11.52 12.62
C LEU A 216 -23.66 -12.17 12.97
N GLY A 217 -22.58 -11.38 13.11
CA GLY A 217 -21.27 -11.88 13.51
C GLY A 217 -20.55 -12.70 12.43
N GLY A 218 -20.72 -12.34 11.15
CA GLY A 218 -20.10 -13.05 10.04
C GLY A 218 -20.99 -14.15 9.46
N ALA A 219 -22.19 -13.77 9.02
CA ALA A 219 -23.19 -14.70 8.53
C ALA A 219 -22.94 -15.25 7.12
N THR A 220 -23.58 -16.38 6.84
CA THR A 220 -23.73 -16.95 5.50
C THR A 220 -24.67 -16.10 4.64
N LEU A 221 -24.61 -16.25 3.32
CA LEU A 221 -25.50 -15.55 2.39
C LEU A 221 -26.99 -15.91 2.61
N SER A 222 -27.27 -17.16 2.99
CA SER A 222 -28.64 -17.62 3.27
C SER A 222 -29.25 -16.93 4.48
N GLU A 223 -28.45 -16.70 5.53
CA GLU A 223 -28.86 -16.01 6.74
C GLU A 223 -29.11 -14.52 6.49
N THR A 224 -28.19 -13.83 5.79
CA THR A 224 -28.33 -12.40 5.47
C THR A 224 -29.55 -12.13 4.58
N ARG A 225 -29.90 -13.04 3.68
CA ARG A 225 -31.13 -12.93 2.86
C ARG A 225 -32.42 -13.00 3.68
N LYS A 226 -32.44 -13.78 4.76
CA LYS A 226 -33.61 -13.94 5.63
C LYS A 226 -33.69 -12.86 6.70
N TYR A 227 -32.55 -12.28 7.05
CA TYR A 227 -32.45 -11.28 8.11
C TYR A 227 -33.02 -9.92 7.69
N ARG A 228 -33.83 -9.35 8.57
CA ARG A 228 -34.35 -7.98 8.45
C ARG A 228 -33.68 -7.13 9.52
N ILE A 229 -33.10 -6.01 9.11
CA ILE A 229 -32.44 -5.08 10.02
C ILE A 229 -33.50 -4.44 10.92
N ASP A 230 -33.30 -4.57 12.23
CA ASP A 230 -34.02 -3.80 13.24
C ASP A 230 -33.18 -2.57 13.64
N PRO A 231 -33.61 -1.34 13.30
CA PRO A 231 -32.88 -0.12 13.65
C PRO A 231 -32.75 0.12 15.16
N SER A 232 -33.61 -0.50 15.99
CA SER A 232 -33.55 -0.37 17.44
C SER A 232 -32.44 -1.20 18.07
N GLN A 233 -31.99 -2.26 17.38
CA GLN A 233 -30.92 -3.13 17.85
C GLN A 233 -29.55 -2.47 17.60
N SER A 234 -28.70 -2.44 18.62
CA SER A 234 -27.33 -1.93 18.49
C SER A 234 -26.48 -2.83 17.57
N ILE A 235 -25.51 -2.23 16.89
CA ILE A 235 -24.53 -2.96 16.08
C ILE A 235 -23.38 -3.39 17.00
N GLN A 236 -23.03 -4.68 16.99
CA GLN A 236 -21.85 -5.17 17.70
C GLN A 236 -20.60 -4.48 17.15
N SER A 237 -19.71 -4.01 18.04
CA SER A 237 -18.47 -3.35 17.65
C SER A 237 -18.69 -2.23 16.62
N GLU A 238 -19.69 -1.38 16.86
CA GLU A 238 -20.17 -0.35 15.93
C GLU A 238 -19.04 0.55 15.39
N SER A 239 -18.03 0.85 16.21
CA SER A 239 -16.85 1.62 15.80
C SER A 239 -16.08 0.93 14.67
N ILE A 240 -15.90 -0.39 14.75
CA ILE A 240 -15.21 -1.21 13.74
C ILE A 240 -16.07 -1.31 12.48
N PHE A 241 -17.37 -1.55 12.64
CA PHE A 241 -18.31 -1.54 11.53
C PHE A 241 -18.26 -0.20 10.77
N ARG A 242 -18.30 0.93 11.49
CA ARG A 242 -18.22 2.27 10.89
C ARG A 242 -16.88 2.54 10.22
N LEU A 243 -15.79 2.03 10.77
CA LEU A 243 -14.46 2.09 10.15
C LEU A 243 -14.46 1.36 8.81
N LEU A 244 -14.92 0.10 8.80
CA LEU A 244 -14.91 -0.78 7.62
C LEU A 244 -15.89 -0.36 6.53
N SER A 245 -17.09 0.10 6.90
CA SER A 245 -18.13 0.52 5.96
C SER A 245 -17.81 1.84 5.26
N LYS A 246 -17.08 2.75 5.93
CA LYS A 246 -16.67 4.05 5.36
C LYS A 246 -15.36 3.97 4.59
N ARG A 247 -14.55 2.94 4.82
CA ARG A 247 -13.26 2.81 4.15
C ARG A 247 -13.47 2.48 2.67
N PRO A 248 -12.88 3.26 1.73
CA PRO A 248 -12.99 2.96 0.31
C PRO A 248 -12.25 1.68 -0.04
N GLN A 249 -12.69 1.01 -1.12
CA GLN A 249 -12.07 -0.22 -1.62
C GLN A 249 -11.97 -1.35 -0.58
N THR A 250 -12.93 -1.38 0.33
CA THR A 250 -13.12 -2.46 1.30
C THR A 250 -14.29 -3.34 0.87
N TYR A 251 -14.05 -4.63 0.91
CA TYR A 251 -14.95 -5.68 0.45
C TYR A 251 -15.02 -6.81 1.45
N PHE A 252 -16.03 -7.66 1.35
CA PHE A 252 -16.16 -8.85 2.16
C PHE A 252 -16.73 -10.01 1.33
N ILE A 253 -16.48 -11.22 1.80
CA ILE A 253 -17.12 -12.45 1.31
C ILE A 253 -18.00 -12.96 2.46
N HIS A 254 -19.17 -13.50 2.14
CA HIS A 254 -20.02 -14.10 3.17
C HIS A 254 -19.30 -15.30 3.79
N ASN A 255 -19.75 -15.73 4.97
CA ASN A 255 -19.18 -16.91 5.58
C ASN A 255 -19.54 -18.15 4.76
N THR A 256 -18.55 -18.71 4.06
CA THR A 256 -18.67 -19.96 3.31
C THR A 256 -18.03 -21.13 4.05
N GLY A 257 -17.61 -20.93 5.31
CA GLY A 257 -16.82 -21.84 6.12
C GLY A 257 -15.40 -21.31 6.37
N LEU A 258 -14.76 -21.84 7.41
CA LEU A 258 -13.43 -21.37 7.86
C LEU A 258 -12.30 -21.73 6.87
N GLY A 259 -12.51 -22.74 6.02
CA GLY A 259 -11.51 -23.31 5.13
C GLY A 259 -11.25 -22.60 3.81
N TYR A 260 -12.00 -21.56 3.43
CA TYR A 260 -12.00 -21.09 2.03
C TYR A 260 -11.42 -19.69 1.83
N THR A 261 -10.46 -19.29 2.68
CA THR A 261 -9.80 -17.97 2.61
C THR A 261 -9.08 -17.74 1.28
N TRP A 262 -8.77 -18.81 0.56
CA TRP A 262 -8.24 -18.72 -0.80
C TRP A 262 -9.18 -17.99 -1.77
N LEU A 263 -10.49 -17.90 -1.50
CA LEU A 263 -11.42 -17.06 -2.24
C LEU A 263 -11.00 -15.58 -2.21
N ALA A 264 -10.53 -15.10 -1.06
CA ALA A 264 -10.03 -13.74 -0.89
C ALA A 264 -8.62 -13.59 -1.48
N LEU A 265 -7.70 -14.53 -1.19
CA LEU A 265 -6.31 -14.47 -1.66
C LEU A 265 -6.20 -14.50 -3.18
N LEU A 266 -7.07 -15.26 -3.85
CA LEU A 266 -7.03 -15.45 -5.30
C LEU A 266 -8.02 -14.55 -6.06
N ASN A 267 -8.77 -13.69 -5.37
CA ASN A 267 -9.76 -12.84 -6.00
C ASN A 267 -9.18 -11.88 -7.05
N ASP A 268 -9.95 -11.57 -8.10
CA ASP A 268 -9.51 -10.65 -9.15
C ASP A 268 -9.30 -9.21 -8.65
N LYS A 269 -9.99 -8.78 -7.59
CA LYS A 269 -9.78 -7.45 -7.01
C LYS A 269 -8.35 -7.27 -6.50
N VAL A 270 -7.74 -8.31 -5.93
CA VAL A 270 -6.37 -8.25 -5.41
C VAL A 270 -5.31 -8.61 -6.45
N ARG A 271 -5.70 -9.03 -7.66
CA ARG A 271 -4.79 -9.49 -8.71
C ARG A 271 -3.72 -8.47 -9.11
N ASN A 272 -4.06 -7.19 -9.02
CA ASN A 272 -3.13 -6.11 -9.35
C ASN A 272 -2.17 -5.78 -8.19
N ALA A 273 -2.39 -6.25 -6.97
CA ALA A 273 -1.43 -6.06 -5.90
C ALA A 273 -0.18 -6.91 -6.16
N ASP A 274 1.01 -6.40 -5.87
CA ASP A 274 2.25 -7.19 -5.88
C ASP A 274 2.63 -7.69 -4.48
N GLY A 275 1.93 -7.21 -3.45
CA GLY A 275 1.97 -7.75 -2.09
C GLY A 275 0.56 -7.98 -1.55
N LEU A 276 0.35 -9.14 -0.92
CA LEU A 276 -0.84 -9.46 -0.14
C LEU A 276 -0.46 -9.49 1.33
N TYR A 277 -1.22 -8.81 2.18
CA TYR A 277 -1.03 -8.80 3.62
C TYR A 277 -2.17 -9.57 4.27
N TRP A 278 -1.86 -10.70 4.90
CA TRP A 278 -2.84 -11.59 5.48
C TRP A 278 -2.76 -11.58 7.01
N PHE A 279 -3.81 -11.09 7.65
CA PHE A 279 -3.91 -10.98 9.10
C PHE A 279 -4.92 -11.97 9.67
N SER A 280 -4.46 -12.87 10.54
CA SER A 280 -5.31 -13.88 11.21
C SER A 280 -4.65 -14.47 12.46
N ASP A 281 -5.31 -15.41 13.15
CA ASP A 281 -4.78 -16.25 14.22
C ASP A 281 -4.17 -17.59 13.73
N PHE A 282 -4.42 -17.98 12.47
CA PHE A 282 -3.89 -19.18 11.80
C PHE A 282 -4.21 -20.50 12.51
N GLN A 283 -5.35 -20.58 13.18
CA GLN A 283 -5.78 -21.79 13.91
C GLN A 283 -6.53 -22.81 13.04
N ASP A 284 -7.05 -22.38 11.89
CA ASP A 284 -7.90 -23.18 11.03
C ASP A 284 -7.15 -24.26 10.24
N ARG A 285 -7.91 -25.21 9.69
CA ARG A 285 -7.36 -26.34 8.92
C ARG A 285 -6.80 -25.90 7.59
N VAL A 286 -5.72 -26.56 7.19
CA VAL A 286 -5.04 -26.35 5.91
C VAL A 286 -4.79 -27.70 5.25
N ASP A 287 -5.37 -27.88 4.07
CA ASP A 287 -5.08 -28.97 3.15
C ASP A 287 -3.87 -28.60 2.29
N PHE A 288 -2.87 -29.48 2.30
CA PHE A 288 -1.61 -29.24 1.61
C PHE A 288 -1.79 -29.11 0.08
N LYS A 289 -2.70 -29.89 -0.52
CA LYS A 289 -2.93 -29.83 -1.98
C LYS A 289 -3.50 -28.48 -2.38
N GLN A 290 -4.52 -28.00 -1.66
CA GLN A 290 -5.07 -26.67 -1.90
C GLN A 290 -4.05 -25.57 -1.64
N LEU A 291 -3.23 -25.68 -0.58
CA LEU A 291 -2.17 -24.73 -0.31
C LEU A 291 -1.17 -24.62 -1.47
N VAL A 292 -0.78 -25.74 -2.07
CA VAL A 292 0.11 -25.75 -3.25
C VAL A 292 -0.54 -25.01 -4.43
N ILE A 293 -1.84 -25.23 -4.68
CA ILE A 293 -2.58 -24.51 -5.73
C ILE A 293 -2.57 -23.00 -5.47
N VAL A 294 -2.81 -22.57 -4.22
CA VAL A 294 -2.77 -21.15 -3.85
C VAL A 294 -1.37 -20.58 -4.08
N ARG A 295 -0.32 -21.28 -3.64
CA ARG A 295 1.08 -20.87 -3.85
C ARG A 295 1.38 -20.66 -5.33
N GLU A 296 1.12 -21.66 -6.17
CA GLU A 296 1.41 -21.59 -7.61
C GLU A 296 0.69 -20.43 -8.28
N ASN A 297 -0.53 -20.13 -7.84
CA ASN A 297 -1.28 -18.97 -8.32
C ASN A 297 -0.61 -17.64 -7.93
N LEU A 298 -0.18 -17.49 -6.68
CA LEU A 298 0.49 -16.28 -6.21
C LEU A 298 1.86 -16.10 -6.89
N GLU A 299 2.63 -17.17 -7.04
CA GLU A 299 3.92 -17.16 -7.75
C GLU A 299 3.75 -16.76 -9.22
N ARG A 300 2.75 -17.33 -9.91
CA ARG A 300 2.41 -16.97 -11.29
C ARG A 300 2.02 -15.50 -11.43
N ARG A 301 1.31 -14.95 -10.44
CA ARG A 301 0.93 -13.54 -10.38
C ARG A 301 2.07 -12.64 -9.88
N LYS A 302 3.21 -13.21 -9.48
CA LYS A 302 4.36 -12.52 -8.87
C LYS A 302 3.97 -11.72 -7.62
N GLN A 303 3.03 -12.26 -6.83
CA GLN A 303 2.54 -11.65 -5.60
C GLN A 303 3.30 -12.22 -4.41
N ARG A 304 3.78 -11.34 -3.53
CA ARG A 304 4.40 -11.72 -2.27
C ARG A 304 3.34 -11.78 -1.18
N LEU A 305 3.32 -12.83 -0.37
CA LEU A 305 2.38 -12.96 0.74
C LEU A 305 3.05 -12.61 2.06
N TYR A 306 2.59 -11.57 2.74
CA TYR A 306 3.02 -11.18 4.09
C TYR A 306 2.02 -11.74 5.09
N MET A 307 2.51 -12.49 6.08
CA MET A 307 1.66 -13.12 7.08
C MET A 307 1.82 -12.42 8.42
N HIS A 308 0.72 -11.93 8.96
CA HIS A 308 0.68 -11.33 10.29
C HIS A 308 -0.23 -12.16 11.18
N ALA A 309 0.41 -12.97 12.02
CA ALA A 309 -0.25 -13.85 12.97
C ALA A 309 -0.45 -13.15 14.31
N TYR A 310 -1.69 -13.13 14.81
CA TYR A 310 -1.96 -12.69 16.18
C TYR A 310 -1.53 -13.75 17.21
N THR A 311 -1.67 -15.03 16.85
CA THR A 311 -1.19 -16.18 17.64
C THR A 311 -0.47 -17.17 16.74
N GLN A 312 0.39 -18.01 17.31
CA GLN A 312 0.96 -19.15 16.58
C GLN A 312 -0.06 -20.28 16.52
N GLY A 313 -1.03 -20.17 15.62
CA GLY A 313 -2.08 -21.18 15.42
C GLY A 313 -1.56 -22.48 14.80
N GLY A 314 -2.37 -23.53 14.83
CA GLY A 314 -1.97 -24.88 14.41
C GLY A 314 -1.53 -25.00 12.94
N SER A 315 -1.94 -24.08 12.07
CA SER A 315 -1.52 -24.04 10.67
C SER A 315 -0.38 -23.06 10.37
N TYR A 316 0.07 -22.30 11.37
CA TYR A 316 1.06 -21.22 11.22
C TYR A 316 2.34 -21.69 10.52
N ASP A 317 2.99 -22.75 11.02
CA ASP A 317 4.27 -23.21 10.48
C ASP A 317 4.12 -23.79 9.06
N LEU A 318 2.99 -24.42 8.78
CA LEU A 318 2.69 -24.96 7.46
C LEU A 318 2.49 -23.82 6.45
N ILE A 319 1.68 -22.81 6.77
CA ILE A 319 1.45 -21.65 5.90
C ILE A 319 2.74 -20.87 5.71
N ARG A 320 3.50 -20.63 6.78
CA ARG A 320 4.79 -19.96 6.72
C ARG A 320 5.73 -20.63 5.71
N THR A 321 6.02 -21.91 5.93
CA THR A 321 7.06 -22.63 5.17
C THR A 321 6.61 -22.99 3.75
N GLN A 322 5.32 -23.26 3.55
CA GLN A 322 4.82 -23.78 2.27
C GLN A 322 4.16 -22.71 1.39
N LEU A 323 3.80 -21.55 1.93
CA LEU A 323 3.13 -20.49 1.18
C LEU A 323 3.84 -19.14 1.25
N VAL A 324 4.20 -18.66 2.45
CA VAL A 324 4.78 -17.31 2.63
C VAL A 324 6.23 -17.24 2.16
N GLU A 325 7.09 -18.13 2.65
CA GLU A 325 8.51 -18.15 2.30
C GLU A 325 8.73 -18.37 0.78
N PRO A 326 8.03 -19.31 0.09
CA PRO A 326 8.15 -19.47 -1.36
C PRO A 326 7.73 -18.24 -2.17
N THR A 327 6.72 -17.50 -1.71
CA THR A 327 6.28 -16.25 -2.35
C THR A 327 7.20 -15.06 -2.03
N LYS A 328 8.32 -15.27 -1.32
CA LYS A 328 9.30 -14.24 -0.92
C LYS A 328 8.69 -13.14 -0.05
N GLY A 329 7.71 -13.53 0.75
CA GLY A 329 7.10 -12.71 1.78
C GLY A 329 7.88 -12.71 3.08
N ASP A 330 7.24 -12.20 4.13
CA ASP A 330 7.78 -12.13 5.48
C ASP A 330 6.65 -12.40 6.50
N VAL A 331 7.02 -12.71 7.73
CA VAL A 331 6.09 -13.11 8.79
C VAL A 331 6.27 -12.26 10.04
N LYS A 332 5.16 -11.82 10.64
CA LYS A 332 5.10 -11.26 11.99
C LYS A 332 4.19 -12.11 12.86
N LEU A 333 4.70 -12.48 14.02
CA LEU A 333 3.90 -12.95 15.14
C LEU A 333 3.77 -11.79 16.14
N GLU A 334 2.55 -11.47 16.57
CA GLU A 334 2.33 -10.57 17.71
C GLU A 334 2.91 -11.22 18.97
N GLU A 335 3.62 -10.41 19.75
CA GLU A 335 4.23 -10.79 21.03
C GLU A 335 3.27 -10.48 22.18
#